data_AF-A0A9E7HUM2-F1
#
_entry.id   AF-A0A9E7HUM2-F1
#
_cell.length_a   1.000
_cell.length_b   1.000
_cell.length_c   1.000
_cell.angle_alpha   90.00
_cell.angle_beta   90.00
_cell.angle_gamma   90.00
#
_symmetry.space_group_name_H-M   'P 1'
#
loop_
_entity.id
_entity.type
_entity.pdbx_description
1 polymer ?
#
loop_
_entity_poly.entity_id
_entity_poly.type
_entity_poly.pdbx_seq_one_letter_code
_entity_poly.pdbx_strand_id
1 'polypeptide(L)'
;MRSSSFYASYQTQHQAKGKAKARLMPLRIAHRRSAAPKTKDRRTRATTTRREARREAAAGRCSSSGLPRSGSSTPMESSPTRSSSSSLSLPPSPSDRQGRLTTTQLEQLRVEQEVYGIYRLFHGVAPHTRSFMVELWRDKHIEFLARGLKQLGPSYHVLDANRPWLCYWIIHSITLMGESVNSELEDNVVQFLSHCEDKNGGYGGGPGQMPHLATTYAAVNTLITLGSEMSLSSIHRENMLKFLLQMKDSSGAFRMHNGGEIDVRACYTAISVASILNVLDDELVTDLGNYILSCQTYEGGIAGEPGSEAHGGYTFCGLATMILINEVDKLDLPSLVGGVLALAQRLLPIVHKQLESSFISGVQASAECKKSCNFTAGETGQDENLCRAGTSHPDNEGEKLSDFGFSSIGRQTECGPLFHSIALQQYILLCSQVLEGGFRDKPGKQRDFYHSCYCLSGLSVSQYSWSKDDGEPPLTSAVLGPYTNLLEPVHPLYNVVLHKYYKSHEFFSTL
;
A
#
# COMPACT_ATOMS: atom_id res chain seq x y z
N MET A 1 -41.60 54.48 -21.28
CA MET A 1 -40.92 53.22 -20.88
C MET A 1 -39.59 53.57 -20.23
N ARG A 2 -39.01 52.72 -19.37
CA ARG A 2 -37.87 53.08 -18.51
C ARG A 2 -36.53 53.08 -19.25
N SER A 3 -35.57 53.87 -18.77
CA SER A 3 -34.21 54.01 -19.31
C SER A 3 -33.14 53.64 -18.28
N SER A 4 -31.98 53.20 -18.80
CA SER A 4 -30.61 53.51 -18.36
C SER A 4 -30.20 53.55 -16.86
N SER A 5 -29.06 52.90 -16.59
CA SER A 5 -27.95 53.35 -15.71
C SER A 5 -27.83 52.80 -14.27
N PHE A 6 -26.88 51.88 -14.11
CA PHE A 6 -25.75 51.87 -13.16
C PHE A 6 -25.87 52.40 -11.70
N TYR A 7 -25.48 51.49 -10.79
CA TYR A 7 -24.62 51.67 -9.59
C TYR A 7 -25.10 52.35 -8.29
N ALA A 8 -25.17 51.49 -7.26
CA ALA A 8 -24.59 51.65 -5.91
C ALA A 8 -25.27 52.51 -4.82
N SER A 9 -24.85 52.20 -3.58
CA SER A 9 -25.10 52.86 -2.29
C SER A 9 -26.48 52.71 -1.63
N TYR A 10 -26.50 51.98 -0.52
CA TYR A 10 -27.18 52.42 0.72
C TYR A 10 -26.32 51.99 1.92
N GLN A 11 -26.13 52.88 2.90
CA GLN A 11 -25.25 52.65 4.05
C GLN A 11 -25.71 53.50 5.26
N THR A 12 -25.48 53.02 6.48
CA THR A 12 -25.63 53.76 7.78
C THR A 12 -27.05 54.25 8.14
N GLN A 13 -27.48 54.52 9.38
CA GLN A 13 -26.98 54.43 10.78
C GLN A 13 -28.24 54.52 11.70
N HIS A 14 -28.34 54.32 13.03
CA HIS A 14 -27.55 53.84 14.20
C HIS A 14 -28.62 53.59 15.34
N GLN A 15 -28.45 53.18 16.61
CA GLN A 15 -27.44 52.67 17.58
C GLN A 15 -28.30 51.97 18.71
N ALA A 16 -27.90 51.45 19.89
CA ALA A 16 -26.67 51.18 20.63
C ALA A 16 -26.95 50.14 21.77
N LYS A 17 -25.90 49.67 22.48
CA LYS A 17 -25.90 48.81 23.70
C LYS A 17 -26.38 47.36 23.50
N GLY A 18 -25.63 46.32 23.91
CA GLY A 18 -24.23 46.29 24.35
C GLY A 18 -23.75 44.95 24.94
N LYS A 19 -22.44 44.68 24.80
CA LYS A 19 -21.62 43.68 25.54
C LYS A 19 -22.06 42.19 25.54
N ALA A 20 -21.51 41.41 24.60
CA ALA A 20 -20.63 40.27 24.92
C ALA A 20 -19.88 39.80 23.66
N LYS A 21 -18.57 39.50 23.76
CA LYS A 21 -17.80 38.85 22.69
C LYS A 21 -16.72 37.97 23.33
N ALA A 22 -16.78 36.66 23.10
CA ALA A 22 -15.70 35.76 23.47
C ALA A 22 -14.53 35.94 22.49
N ARG A 23 -13.32 36.07 23.04
CA ARG A 23 -12.05 35.94 22.31
C ARG A 23 -11.25 34.85 23.02
N LEU A 24 -10.87 33.79 22.31
CA LEU A 24 -9.74 32.97 22.77
C LEU A 24 -8.44 33.76 22.53
N MET A 25 -7.49 33.59 23.45
CA MET A 25 -6.12 34.12 23.34
C MET A 25 -5.11 32.96 23.35
N PRO A 26 -3.97 33.08 22.65
CA PRO A 26 -2.91 32.09 22.72
C PRO A 26 -2.18 32.15 24.07
N LEU A 27 -1.88 30.99 24.65
CA LEU A 27 -1.11 30.87 25.90
C LEU A 27 0.39 31.11 25.64
N ARG A 28 0.92 32.22 26.17
CA ARG A 28 2.37 32.44 26.28
C ARG A 28 2.88 31.83 27.59
N ILE A 29 3.76 30.83 27.50
CA ILE A 29 4.52 30.34 28.66
C ILE A 29 5.63 31.34 28.99
N ALA A 30 5.70 31.78 30.25
CA ALA A 30 6.64 32.81 30.68
C ALA A 30 7.95 32.21 31.23
N HIS A 31 9.09 32.52 30.59
CA HIS A 31 10.41 32.28 31.19
C HIS A 31 10.66 33.28 32.33
N ARG A 32 10.73 32.79 33.58
CA ARG A 32 11.32 33.56 34.69
C ARG A 32 12.84 33.55 34.59
N ARG A 33 13.44 34.70 34.27
CA ARG A 33 14.85 34.95 34.60
C ARG A 33 15.00 35.08 36.11
N SER A 34 16.03 34.45 36.68
CA SER A 34 16.58 34.79 38.00
C SER A 34 18.04 35.19 37.82
N ALA A 35 18.54 36.10 38.65
CA ALA A 35 19.87 36.68 38.50
C ALA A 35 20.91 36.01 39.41
N ALA A 36 22.15 35.90 38.93
CA ALA A 36 23.30 35.57 39.76
C ALA A 36 23.70 36.78 40.64
N PRO A 37 24.45 36.54 41.73
CA PRO A 37 25.80 37.11 41.71
C PRO A 37 26.90 36.26 42.42
N LYS A 38 28.09 36.23 41.78
CA LYS A 38 29.46 36.31 42.35
C LYS A 38 29.81 35.36 43.54
N THR A 39 30.92 34.62 43.49
CA THR A 39 32.30 35.17 43.60
C THR A 39 33.39 34.12 43.36
N LYS A 40 34.62 34.59 43.02
CA LYS A 40 36.00 34.14 43.40
C LYS A 40 36.29 32.66 43.76
N ASP A 41 37.48 32.09 43.49
CA ASP A 41 38.79 32.66 43.11
C ASP A 41 39.70 31.63 42.35
N ARG A 42 40.90 32.08 41.94
CA ARG A 42 42.20 31.36 41.75
C ARG A 42 42.24 29.81 41.84
N ARG A 43 43.06 29.08 41.05
CA ARG A 43 44.48 29.38 40.68
C ARG A 43 45.03 28.47 39.54
N THR A 44 46.11 28.94 38.91
CA THR A 44 47.23 28.27 38.16
C THR A 44 47.48 26.75 38.36
N ARG A 45 48.17 25.98 37.49
CA ARG A 45 49.34 26.27 36.59
C ARG A 45 49.67 25.08 35.64
N ALA A 46 50.59 25.28 34.68
CA ALA A 46 51.43 24.29 33.95
C ALA A 46 50.69 23.32 32.99
N THR A 47 51.06 23.08 31.71
CA THR A 47 52.34 22.61 31.08
C THR A 47 52.74 21.19 31.54
N THR A 48 53.14 20.25 30.66
CA THR A 48 54.03 20.40 29.48
C THR A 48 53.78 19.33 28.38
N THR A 49 54.44 19.48 27.23
CA THR A 49 54.67 18.44 26.18
C THR A 49 55.62 17.31 26.70
N ARG A 50 56.05 16.25 25.99
CA ARG A 50 56.25 16.02 24.54
C ARG A 50 56.37 14.51 24.18
N ARG A 51 56.26 14.26 22.87
CA ARG A 51 56.48 13.06 22.02
C ARG A 51 57.77 12.22 22.26
N GLU A 52 57.84 11.09 21.52
CA GLU A 52 59.04 10.30 21.07
C GLU A 52 59.69 9.30 22.06
N ALA A 53 60.37 8.21 21.66
CA ALA A 53 60.34 7.38 20.41
C ALA A 53 61.27 6.12 20.55
N ARG A 54 61.01 5.05 19.76
CA ARG A 54 61.91 3.94 19.27
C ARG A 54 61.04 2.83 18.62
N ARG A 55 61.29 2.17 17.48
CA ARG A 55 62.49 1.84 16.63
C ARG A 55 63.52 0.91 17.30
N GLU A 56 64.07 -0.13 16.67
CA GLU A 56 63.89 -0.73 15.33
C GLU A 56 63.61 -2.27 15.51
N ALA A 57 63.79 -3.27 14.63
CA ALA A 57 64.54 -3.42 13.37
C ALA A 57 63.73 -4.17 12.26
N ALA A 58 64.28 -5.25 11.66
CA ALA A 58 64.05 -5.54 10.23
C ALA A 58 64.40 -6.98 9.76
N ALA A 59 64.34 -7.17 8.43
CA ALA A 59 64.70 -8.31 7.56
C ALA A 59 63.65 -9.43 7.37
N GLY A 60 63.31 -9.88 6.15
CA GLY A 60 63.49 -9.25 4.82
C GLY A 60 63.53 -10.22 3.62
N ARG A 61 63.16 -9.71 2.41
CA ARG A 61 63.48 -10.21 1.03
C ARG A 61 63.06 -11.65 0.63
N CYS A 62 62.70 -11.98 -0.62
CA CYS A 62 62.20 -11.24 -1.80
C CYS A 62 61.61 -12.23 -2.85
N SER A 63 60.71 -11.75 -3.72
CA SER A 63 60.34 -12.23 -5.09
C SER A 63 60.49 -13.72 -5.50
N SER A 64 59.43 -14.33 -6.06
CA SER A 64 59.31 -14.53 -7.54
C SER A 64 58.05 -15.31 -8.00
N SER A 65 57.66 -15.03 -9.25
CA SER A 65 56.74 -15.70 -10.21
C SER A 65 56.06 -17.06 -9.91
N GLY A 66 54.76 -17.17 -10.26
CA GLY A 66 54.10 -18.47 -10.53
C GLY A 66 52.58 -18.42 -10.74
N LEU A 67 52.12 -18.56 -12.00
CA LEU A 67 50.73 -18.88 -12.39
C LEU A 67 50.76 -20.18 -13.23
N PRO A 68 49.61 -20.84 -13.51
CA PRO A 68 48.50 -21.19 -12.61
C PRO A 68 48.15 -22.71 -12.72
N ARG A 69 47.28 -23.26 -11.87
CA ARG A 69 46.43 -24.42 -12.28
C ARG A 69 45.25 -24.74 -11.36
N SER A 70 44.38 -25.61 -11.90
CA SER A 70 43.05 -26.00 -11.45
C SER A 70 43.00 -27.33 -10.69
N GLY A 71 42.01 -27.45 -9.78
CA GLY A 71 41.36 -28.72 -9.41
C GLY A 71 40.05 -28.40 -8.68
N SER A 72 38.87 -28.95 -8.97
CA SER A 72 38.43 -30.29 -9.40
C SER A 72 38.30 -31.33 -8.26
N SER A 73 37.15 -31.27 -7.56
CA SER A 73 36.27 -32.39 -7.19
C SER A 73 36.79 -33.69 -6.56
N THR A 74 36.03 -34.15 -5.55
CA THR A 74 35.86 -35.56 -5.09
C THR A 74 37.06 -36.25 -4.41
N PRO A 75 36.88 -37.32 -3.60
CA PRO A 75 35.74 -38.26 -3.53
C PRO A 75 35.11 -38.54 -2.15
N MET A 76 34.14 -39.47 -2.15
CA MET A 76 33.48 -40.05 -0.96
C MET A 76 34.31 -41.20 -0.35
N GLU A 77 34.14 -41.44 0.96
CA GLU A 77 33.78 -42.72 1.61
C GLU A 77 33.87 -42.53 3.15
N SER A 78 33.27 -43.34 4.04
CA SER A 78 32.79 -44.73 3.96
C SER A 78 31.52 -44.97 4.83
N SER A 79 30.92 -46.17 4.74
CA SER A 79 29.62 -46.50 5.35
C SER A 79 29.70 -47.16 6.75
N PRO A 80 28.71 -46.98 7.63
CA PRO A 80 28.49 -47.83 8.80
C PRO A 80 27.76 -49.14 8.45
N THR A 81 28.03 -50.21 9.20
CA THR A 81 27.55 -51.58 8.94
C THR A 81 26.05 -51.78 9.21
N ARG A 82 25.38 -52.56 8.35
CA ARG A 82 23.94 -52.85 8.41
C ARG A 82 23.64 -54.16 9.15
N SER A 83 23.26 -54.09 10.43
CA SER A 83 22.75 -55.25 11.19
C SER A 83 21.28 -55.52 10.88
N SER A 84 20.94 -56.75 10.48
CA SER A 84 19.59 -57.16 10.09
C SER A 84 18.80 -57.77 11.25
N SER A 85 17.90 -56.99 11.86
CA SER A 85 16.88 -57.48 12.79
C SER A 85 15.48 -57.17 12.23
N SER A 86 14.82 -58.18 11.66
CA SER A 86 13.50 -58.04 11.02
C SER A 86 12.36 -58.00 12.05
N SER A 87 12.17 -56.86 12.71
CA SER A 87 10.96 -56.58 13.48
C SER A 87 9.81 -56.22 12.54
N LEU A 88 8.85 -57.14 12.37
CA LEU A 88 7.56 -56.83 11.74
C LEU A 88 6.83 -55.76 12.56
N SER A 89 6.76 -54.54 12.04
CA SER A 89 5.96 -53.47 12.62
C SER A 89 4.47 -53.81 12.50
N LEU A 90 3.79 -53.93 13.63
CA LEU A 90 2.33 -54.03 13.67
C LEU A 90 1.69 -52.81 12.96
N PRO A 91 0.52 -52.98 12.31
CA PRO A 91 -0.23 -51.84 11.79
C PRO A 91 -0.61 -50.89 12.94
N PRO A 92 -0.62 -49.57 12.71
CA PRO A 92 -0.91 -48.58 13.74
C PRO A 92 -2.32 -48.79 14.31
N SER A 93 -2.47 -48.51 15.60
CA SER A 93 -3.73 -48.74 16.31
C SER A 93 -4.81 -47.77 15.83
N PRO A 94 -6.12 -48.11 15.95
CA PRO A 94 -7.19 -47.16 15.66
C PRO A 94 -7.11 -45.87 16.49
N SER A 95 -6.46 -45.94 17.67
CA SER A 95 -6.16 -44.83 18.58
C SER A 95 -5.05 -43.89 18.11
N ASP A 96 -4.18 -44.27 17.17
CA ASP A 96 -3.14 -43.39 16.61
C ASP A 96 -3.71 -42.33 15.64
N ARG A 97 -5.05 -42.22 15.53
CA ARG A 97 -5.76 -41.26 14.68
C ARG A 97 -6.00 -39.89 15.34
N GLN A 98 -5.37 -39.59 16.47
CA GLN A 98 -5.15 -38.20 16.88
C GLN A 98 -4.19 -37.53 15.88
N GLY A 99 -4.74 -37.02 14.78
CA GLY A 99 -3.97 -36.50 13.65
C GLY A 99 -2.98 -35.42 14.09
N ARG A 100 -1.68 -35.70 13.93
CA ARG A 100 -0.61 -34.75 14.25
C ARG A 100 -0.78 -33.51 13.37
N LEU A 101 -1.00 -32.36 14.02
CA LEU A 101 -1.15 -31.07 13.35
C LEU A 101 0.07 -30.74 12.48
N THR A 102 -0.20 -30.21 11.29
CA THR A 102 0.82 -29.68 10.36
C THR A 102 1.41 -28.38 10.88
N THR A 103 2.57 -27.97 10.34
CA THR A 103 3.18 -26.67 10.66
C THR A 103 2.20 -25.52 10.42
N THR A 104 1.49 -25.52 9.28
CA THR A 104 0.48 -24.51 8.94
C THR A 104 -0.62 -24.41 10.00
N GLN A 105 -1.16 -25.54 10.46
CA GLN A 105 -2.17 -25.57 11.53
C GLN A 105 -1.60 -25.09 12.87
N LEU A 106 -0.36 -25.45 13.20
CA LEU A 106 0.29 -25.04 14.45
C LEU A 106 0.58 -23.54 14.51
N GLU A 107 1.06 -22.94 13.41
CA GLU A 107 1.29 -21.49 13.36
C GLU A 107 -0.03 -20.70 13.31
N GLN A 108 -1.04 -21.18 12.56
CA GLN A 108 -2.38 -20.58 12.55
C GLN A 108 -2.98 -20.53 13.96
N LEU A 109 -2.98 -21.65 14.68
CA LEU A 109 -3.52 -21.73 16.04
C LEU A 109 -2.80 -20.80 17.03
N ARG A 110 -1.51 -20.51 16.85
CA ARG A 110 -0.79 -19.52 17.67
C ARG A 110 -1.29 -18.10 17.41
N VAL A 111 -1.40 -17.71 16.15
CA VAL A 111 -1.90 -16.38 15.77
C VAL A 111 -3.35 -16.19 16.20
N GLU A 112 -4.19 -17.21 16.02
CA GLU A 112 -5.57 -17.21 16.53
C GLU A 112 -5.63 -17.04 18.05
N GLN A 113 -4.78 -17.73 18.82
CA GLN A 113 -4.76 -17.61 20.29
C GLN A 113 -4.33 -16.20 20.75
N GLU A 114 -3.32 -15.59 20.12
CA GLU A 114 -2.90 -14.23 20.43
C GLU A 114 -3.99 -13.19 20.09
N VAL A 115 -4.57 -13.28 18.89
CA VAL A 115 -5.65 -12.38 18.44
C VAL A 115 -6.92 -12.57 19.29
N TYR A 116 -7.32 -13.81 19.57
CA TYR A 116 -8.45 -14.12 20.44
C TYR A 116 -8.24 -13.60 21.87
N GLY A 117 -7.01 -13.63 22.38
CA GLY A 117 -6.66 -13.02 23.67
C GLY A 117 -6.98 -11.51 23.71
N ILE A 118 -6.64 -10.78 22.65
CA ILE A 118 -6.92 -9.35 22.50
C ILE A 118 -8.43 -9.10 22.35
N TYR A 119 -9.12 -9.84 21.50
CA TYR A 119 -10.57 -9.70 21.30
C TYR A 119 -11.36 -10.05 22.56
N ARG A 120 -10.97 -11.09 23.31
CA ARG A 120 -11.58 -11.45 24.60
C ARG A 120 -11.42 -10.34 25.64
N LEU A 121 -10.27 -9.67 25.67
CA LEU A 121 -10.07 -8.48 26.52
C LEU A 121 -11.00 -7.35 26.08
N PHE A 122 -11.02 -7.02 24.78
CA PHE A 122 -11.87 -5.97 24.23
C PHE A 122 -13.36 -6.20 24.55
N HIS A 123 -13.90 -7.40 24.31
CA HIS A 123 -15.30 -7.70 24.62
C HIS A 123 -15.59 -7.81 26.14
N GLY A 124 -14.57 -8.01 26.97
CA GLY A 124 -14.70 -8.13 28.43
C GLY A 124 -14.65 -6.81 29.22
N VAL A 125 -14.24 -5.69 28.61
CA VAL A 125 -14.11 -4.39 29.30
C VAL A 125 -15.30 -3.45 29.10
N ALA A 126 -15.41 -2.46 29.98
CA ALA A 126 -16.51 -1.49 30.00
C ALA A 126 -16.61 -0.68 28.68
N PRO A 127 -17.79 -0.15 28.32
CA PRO A 127 -17.99 0.55 27.04
C PRO A 127 -17.01 1.72 26.79
N HIS A 128 -16.68 2.51 27.81
CA HIS A 128 -15.71 3.60 27.66
C HIS A 128 -14.29 3.05 27.35
N THR A 129 -13.92 1.93 27.97
CA THR A 129 -12.62 1.29 27.78
C THR A 129 -12.52 0.70 26.37
N ARG A 130 -13.61 0.10 25.87
CA ARG A 130 -13.72 -0.33 24.47
C ARG A 130 -13.51 0.83 23.50
N SER A 131 -14.15 1.98 23.74
CA SER A 131 -13.98 3.16 22.87
C SER A 131 -12.53 3.66 22.79
N PHE A 132 -11.79 3.60 23.90
CA PHE A 132 -10.37 3.97 23.94
C PHE A 132 -9.45 2.90 23.30
N MET A 133 -9.80 1.62 23.41
CA MET A 133 -9.03 0.53 22.78
C MET A 133 -9.09 0.55 21.25
N VAL A 134 -10.15 1.11 20.65
CA VAL A 134 -10.24 1.34 19.20
C VAL A 134 -9.95 2.79 18.79
N GLU A 135 -9.30 3.58 19.65
CA GLU A 135 -8.84 4.92 19.29
C GLU A 135 -7.56 4.84 18.44
N LEU A 136 -7.47 5.63 17.38
CA LEU A 136 -6.25 5.82 16.59
C LEU A 136 -5.31 6.77 17.34
N TRP A 137 -4.16 6.29 17.82
CA TRP A 137 -3.24 7.09 18.65
C TRP A 137 -2.35 8.02 17.81
N ARG A 138 -3.00 8.89 17.01
CA ARG A 138 -2.44 9.77 15.97
C ARG A 138 -1.11 10.42 16.37
N ASP A 139 -1.09 11.16 17.48
CA ASP A 139 0.11 11.81 18.04
C ASP A 139 1.30 10.86 18.23
N LYS A 140 1.05 9.62 18.70
CA LYS A 140 2.10 8.62 18.93
C LYS A 140 2.65 8.07 17.62
N HIS A 141 1.79 7.81 16.64
CA HIS A 141 2.27 7.40 15.31
C HIS A 141 3.08 8.53 14.66
N ILE A 142 2.62 9.79 14.72
CA ILE A 142 3.37 10.95 14.21
C ILE A 142 4.72 11.11 14.94
N GLU A 143 4.76 10.98 16.28
CA GLU A 143 6.00 11.05 17.08
C GLU A 143 7.01 9.95 16.66
N PHE A 144 6.54 8.75 16.31
CA PHE A 144 7.37 7.68 15.76
C PHE A 144 7.87 7.99 14.34
N LEU A 145 6.97 8.39 13.45
CA LEU A 145 7.22 8.69 12.04
C LEU A 145 8.19 9.87 11.85
N ALA A 146 7.94 11.00 12.49
CA ALA A 146 8.74 12.22 12.38
C ALA A 146 10.15 12.09 12.97
N ARG A 147 10.40 11.12 13.87
CA ARG A 147 11.75 10.73 14.29
C ARG A 147 12.46 9.92 13.21
N GLY A 148 11.77 8.93 12.63
CA GLY A 148 12.30 8.08 11.57
C GLY A 148 12.81 8.86 10.35
N LEU A 149 12.13 9.96 9.98
CA LEU A 149 12.53 10.82 8.86
C LEU A 149 13.83 11.61 9.13
N LYS A 150 14.26 11.72 10.40
CA LYS A 150 15.45 12.48 10.80
C LYS A 150 16.62 11.58 11.20
N GLN A 151 16.36 10.47 11.88
CA GLN A 151 17.40 9.53 12.29
C GLN A 151 16.84 8.11 12.47
N LEU A 152 17.58 7.14 11.92
CA LEU A 152 17.28 5.72 12.02
C LEU A 152 18.29 5.00 12.95
N GLY A 153 17.84 3.92 13.58
CA GLY A 153 18.73 3.06 14.39
C GLY A 153 19.63 2.18 13.53
N PRO A 154 20.77 1.67 14.05
CA PRO A 154 21.72 0.86 13.27
C PRO A 154 21.14 -0.41 12.63
N SER A 155 19.99 -0.91 13.10
CA SER A 155 19.26 -2.02 12.49
C SER A 155 18.75 -1.72 11.07
N TYR A 156 18.60 -0.44 10.70
CA TYR A 156 18.10 -0.02 9.39
C TYR A 156 19.13 -0.12 8.25
N HIS A 157 20.36 -0.61 8.51
CA HIS A 157 21.34 -0.85 7.43
C HIS A 157 20.83 -1.86 6.38
N VAL A 158 19.95 -2.78 6.76
CA VAL A 158 19.28 -3.71 5.82
C VAL A 158 18.30 -3.01 4.86
N LEU A 159 18.01 -1.72 5.10
CA LEU A 159 17.19 -0.85 4.25
C LEU A 159 17.98 0.35 3.68
N ASP A 160 19.32 0.33 3.67
CA ASP A 160 20.12 1.41 3.03
C ASP A 160 19.95 1.45 1.50
N ALA A 161 19.49 0.36 0.88
CA ALA A 161 19.02 0.32 -0.51
C ALA A 161 17.50 0.61 -0.66
N ASN A 162 16.83 1.07 0.40
CA ASN A 162 15.39 1.30 0.45
C ASN A 162 15.06 2.66 1.12
N ARG A 163 15.91 3.68 0.95
CA ARG A 163 15.73 4.97 1.64
C ARG A 163 14.61 5.84 1.03
N PRO A 164 14.38 5.88 -0.30
CA PRO A 164 13.16 6.47 -0.84
C PRO A 164 11.88 5.80 -0.34
N TRP A 165 11.89 4.47 -0.12
CA TRP A 165 10.78 3.75 0.51
C TRP A 165 10.52 4.22 1.94
N LEU A 166 11.58 4.42 2.73
CA LEU A 166 11.47 4.99 4.08
C LEU A 166 10.90 6.42 4.05
N CYS A 167 11.31 7.27 3.11
CA CYS A 167 10.70 8.59 2.91
C CYS A 167 9.20 8.49 2.59
N TYR A 168 8.83 7.68 1.60
CA TYR A 168 7.44 7.48 1.18
C TYR A 168 6.55 6.95 2.29
N TRP A 169 6.93 5.82 2.91
CA TRP A 169 6.15 5.21 3.98
C TRP A 169 5.91 6.17 5.14
N ILE A 170 6.92 6.98 5.49
CA ILE A 170 6.83 7.93 6.59
C ILE A 170 5.95 9.13 6.22
N ILE A 171 6.18 9.76 5.07
CA ILE A 171 5.46 10.97 4.66
C ILE A 171 3.99 10.66 4.31
N HIS A 172 3.72 9.56 3.60
CA HIS A 172 2.35 9.11 3.33
C HIS A 172 1.59 8.74 4.60
N SER A 173 2.24 8.10 5.58
CA SER A 173 1.60 7.87 6.90
C SER A 173 1.22 9.18 7.62
N ILE A 174 2.07 10.21 7.56
CA ILE A 174 1.80 11.52 8.18
C ILE A 174 0.65 12.23 7.45
N THR A 175 0.68 12.26 6.11
CA THR A 175 -0.38 12.91 5.30
C THR A 175 -1.71 12.14 5.34
N LEU A 176 -1.69 10.81 5.46
CA LEU A 176 -2.90 10.02 5.78
C LEU A 176 -3.55 10.44 7.08
N MET A 177 -2.77 10.87 8.06
CA MET A 177 -3.26 11.39 9.34
C MET A 177 -3.63 12.88 9.29
N GLY A 178 -3.73 13.49 8.10
CA GLY A 178 -4.16 14.89 7.91
C GLY A 178 -3.09 15.94 8.24
N GLU A 179 -1.85 15.50 8.42
CA GLU A 179 -0.72 16.33 8.87
C GLU A 179 0.35 16.49 7.77
N SER A 180 1.26 17.46 7.95
CA SER A 180 2.40 17.66 7.05
C SER A 180 3.73 17.75 7.79
N VAL A 181 4.82 17.51 7.06
CA VAL A 181 6.15 17.94 7.51
C VAL A 181 6.25 19.48 7.48
N ASN A 182 7.24 20.06 8.15
CA ASN A 182 7.57 21.48 8.01
C ASN A 182 8.46 21.71 6.78
N SER A 183 8.48 22.94 6.24
CA SER A 183 9.21 23.27 5.00
C SER A 183 10.69 22.86 5.05
N GLU A 184 11.38 23.09 6.16
CA GLU A 184 12.77 22.66 6.36
C GLU A 184 12.94 21.15 6.12
N LEU A 185 12.02 20.31 6.59
CA LEU A 185 12.10 18.86 6.42
C LEU A 185 11.62 18.40 5.04
N GLU A 186 10.72 19.15 4.39
CA GLU A 186 10.40 18.99 2.97
C GLU A 186 11.61 19.31 2.08
N ASP A 187 12.24 20.47 2.25
CA ASP A 187 13.45 20.89 1.53
C ASP A 187 14.57 19.84 1.66
N ASN A 188 14.81 19.33 2.87
CA ASN A 188 15.79 18.27 3.13
C ASN A 188 15.42 16.94 2.45
N VAL A 189 14.13 16.59 2.32
CA VAL A 189 13.69 15.36 1.65
C VAL A 189 13.79 15.48 0.13
N VAL A 190 13.38 16.61 -0.46
CA VAL A 190 13.55 16.84 -1.90
C VAL A 190 15.04 16.87 -2.25
N GLN A 191 15.87 17.54 -1.45
CA GLN A 191 17.33 17.50 -1.62
C GLN A 191 17.91 16.10 -1.42
N PHE A 192 17.40 15.30 -0.48
CA PHE A 192 17.85 13.91 -0.31
C PHE A 192 17.52 13.04 -1.55
N LEU A 193 16.31 13.17 -2.09
CA LEU A 193 15.88 12.39 -3.25
C LEU A 193 16.62 12.80 -4.54
N SER A 194 16.93 14.08 -4.76
CA SER A 194 17.74 14.48 -5.92
C SER A 194 19.19 13.99 -5.85
N HIS A 195 19.75 13.72 -4.67
CA HIS A 195 21.02 12.99 -4.53
C HIS A 195 20.90 11.48 -4.80
N CYS A 196 19.68 10.93 -4.82
CA CYS A 196 19.40 9.53 -5.16
C CYS A 196 19.00 9.35 -6.64
N GLU A 197 18.78 10.42 -7.39
CA GLU A 197 18.46 10.39 -8.83
C GLU A 197 19.71 10.03 -9.64
N ASP A 198 19.58 9.14 -10.63
CA ASP A 198 20.66 8.94 -11.60
C ASP A 198 20.57 9.96 -12.74
N LYS A 199 21.73 10.38 -13.24
CA LYS A 199 21.88 11.33 -14.35
C LYS A 199 21.15 10.93 -15.65
N ASN A 200 20.82 9.66 -15.84
CA ASN A 200 20.08 9.14 -16.98
C ASN A 200 18.58 8.92 -16.68
N GLY A 201 18.16 9.07 -15.42
CA GLY A 201 16.78 8.91 -14.94
C GLY A 201 16.57 7.83 -13.90
N GLY A 202 15.46 7.92 -13.17
CA GLY A 202 15.11 7.04 -12.07
C GLY A 202 15.87 7.35 -10.78
N TYR A 203 15.40 6.77 -9.66
CA TYR A 203 15.99 6.97 -8.33
C TYR A 203 16.50 5.63 -7.77
N GLY A 204 17.74 5.63 -7.28
CA GLY A 204 18.35 4.51 -6.58
C GLY A 204 17.95 4.43 -5.10
N GLY A 205 18.35 3.34 -4.44
CA GLY A 205 18.04 3.09 -3.02
C GLY A 205 18.68 4.05 -2.02
N GLY A 206 19.67 4.82 -2.46
CA GLY A 206 20.40 5.86 -1.73
C GLY A 206 21.42 6.54 -2.65
N PRO A 207 22.12 7.60 -2.19
CA PRO A 207 22.97 8.40 -3.06
C PRO A 207 24.12 7.60 -3.70
N GLY A 208 24.22 7.70 -5.03
CA GLY A 208 25.21 6.96 -5.83
C GLY A 208 24.91 5.47 -6.04
N GLN A 209 23.72 4.98 -5.65
CA GLN A 209 23.25 3.64 -6.00
C GLN A 209 22.57 3.64 -7.39
N MET A 210 22.51 2.47 -8.04
CA MET A 210 21.86 2.30 -9.35
C MET A 210 20.34 2.62 -9.27
N PRO A 211 19.74 3.27 -10.28
CA PRO A 211 18.30 3.53 -10.32
C PRO A 211 17.50 2.23 -10.47
N HIS A 212 16.36 2.16 -9.78
CA HIS A 212 15.59 0.92 -9.61
C HIS A 212 14.09 1.25 -9.46
N LEU A 213 13.21 0.57 -10.21
CA LEU A 213 11.79 0.94 -10.34
C LEU A 213 11.05 1.09 -9.01
N ALA A 214 11.29 0.19 -8.04
CA ALA A 214 10.69 0.29 -6.71
C ALA A 214 11.04 1.59 -5.96
N THR A 215 12.31 2.01 -6.00
CA THR A 215 12.79 3.22 -5.33
C THR A 215 12.46 4.48 -6.14
N THR A 216 12.36 4.36 -7.46
CA THR A 216 11.78 5.37 -8.36
C THR A 216 10.31 5.65 -8.01
N TYR A 217 9.47 4.62 -7.91
CA TYR A 217 8.08 4.72 -7.47
C TYR A 217 7.97 5.39 -6.09
N ALA A 218 8.78 4.96 -5.12
CA ALA A 218 8.76 5.54 -3.79
C ALA A 218 9.23 7.00 -3.76
N ALA A 219 10.26 7.37 -4.53
CA ALA A 219 10.70 8.77 -4.66
C ALA A 219 9.61 9.65 -5.28
N VAL A 220 9.04 9.23 -6.41
CA VAL A 220 7.95 9.95 -7.11
C VAL A 220 6.73 10.10 -6.21
N ASN A 221 6.26 9.03 -5.57
CA ASN A 221 5.15 9.09 -4.61
C ASN A 221 5.47 9.96 -3.37
N THR A 222 6.72 10.03 -2.93
CA THR A 222 7.14 10.97 -1.86
C THR A 222 6.95 12.40 -2.32
N LEU A 223 7.51 12.75 -3.48
CA LEU A 223 7.50 14.11 -4.02
C LEU A 223 6.08 14.59 -4.35
N ILE A 224 5.21 13.68 -4.80
CA ILE A 224 3.78 13.88 -5.02
C ILE A 224 3.01 14.05 -3.70
N THR A 225 3.33 13.27 -2.67
CA THR A 225 2.68 13.39 -1.35
C THR A 225 3.10 14.67 -0.62
N LEU A 226 4.33 15.15 -0.82
CA LEU A 226 4.73 16.52 -0.43
C LEU A 226 3.91 17.54 -1.24
N GLY A 227 4.04 17.49 -2.57
CA GLY A 227 3.15 18.20 -3.50
C GLY A 227 3.27 19.73 -3.48
N SER A 228 4.38 20.29 -3.00
CA SER A 228 4.73 21.68 -3.32
C SER A 228 5.20 21.83 -4.76
N GLU A 229 5.15 23.05 -5.29
CA GLU A 229 5.65 23.36 -6.64
C GLU A 229 7.14 23.02 -6.78
N MET A 230 7.94 23.27 -5.74
CA MET A 230 9.36 22.91 -5.66
C MET A 230 9.57 21.38 -5.69
N SER A 231 8.78 20.63 -4.91
CA SER A 231 8.84 19.16 -4.88
C SER A 231 8.45 18.54 -6.23
N LEU A 232 7.35 19.00 -6.84
CA LEU A 232 6.89 18.48 -8.14
C LEU A 232 7.81 18.88 -9.30
N SER A 233 8.37 20.10 -9.28
CA SER A 233 9.34 20.56 -10.29
C SER A 233 10.69 19.84 -10.24
N SER A 234 10.98 19.09 -9.16
CA SER A 234 12.23 18.34 -9.02
C SER A 234 12.29 17.02 -9.81
N ILE A 235 11.19 16.64 -10.49
CA ILE A 235 11.08 15.37 -11.22
C ILE A 235 11.40 15.59 -12.72
N HIS A 236 12.55 15.09 -13.17
CA HIS A 236 13.00 15.22 -14.56
C HIS A 236 12.26 14.26 -15.51
N ARG A 237 11.02 14.59 -15.89
CA ARG A 237 10.10 13.78 -16.73
C ARG A 237 10.76 13.11 -17.94
N GLU A 238 11.55 13.83 -18.74
CA GLU A 238 12.23 13.23 -19.89
C GLU A 238 13.21 12.11 -19.50
N ASN A 239 13.97 12.30 -18.43
CA ASN A 239 14.94 11.31 -17.97
C ASN A 239 14.20 10.13 -17.33
N MET A 240 13.08 10.38 -16.65
CA MET A 240 12.21 9.33 -16.18
C MET A 240 11.74 8.43 -17.33
N LEU A 241 11.24 9.01 -18.44
CA LEU A 241 10.83 8.23 -19.61
C LEU A 241 12.01 7.43 -20.21
N LYS A 242 13.20 8.02 -20.35
CA LYS A 242 14.41 7.33 -20.83
C LYS A 242 14.76 6.10 -19.95
N PHE A 243 14.67 6.25 -18.62
CA PHE A 243 14.88 5.15 -17.68
C PHE A 243 13.78 4.08 -17.76
N LEU A 244 12.50 4.47 -17.85
CA LEU A 244 11.39 3.52 -17.96
C LEU A 244 11.47 2.70 -19.26
N LEU A 245 11.79 3.32 -20.39
CA LEU A 245 12.04 2.63 -21.65
C LEU A 245 13.26 1.69 -21.56
N GLN A 246 14.34 2.10 -20.89
CA GLN A 246 15.49 1.21 -20.64
C GLN A 246 15.10 -0.02 -19.79
N MET A 247 14.11 0.09 -18.91
CA MET A 247 13.61 -1.02 -18.10
C MET A 247 12.60 -1.91 -18.83
N LYS A 248 12.07 -1.51 -19.99
CA LYS A 248 11.15 -2.33 -20.79
C LYS A 248 11.86 -3.58 -21.30
N ASP A 249 11.23 -4.75 -21.18
CA ASP A 249 11.79 -6.01 -21.64
C ASP A 249 11.03 -6.58 -22.85
N SER A 250 11.75 -7.34 -23.69
CA SER A 250 11.26 -8.10 -24.84
C SER A 250 10.14 -9.11 -24.53
N SER A 251 9.97 -9.48 -23.26
CA SER A 251 8.87 -10.35 -22.77
C SER A 251 7.52 -9.64 -22.62
N GLY A 252 7.44 -8.34 -22.92
CA GLY A 252 6.28 -7.50 -22.61
C GLY A 252 6.37 -6.85 -21.23
N ALA A 253 7.10 -7.45 -20.30
CA ALA A 253 7.27 -6.96 -18.93
C ALA A 253 8.30 -5.81 -18.79
N PHE A 254 8.68 -5.54 -17.54
CA PHE A 254 9.75 -4.62 -17.16
C PHE A 254 10.77 -5.31 -16.23
N ARG A 255 12.01 -4.80 -16.20
CA ARG A 255 13.06 -5.17 -15.25
C ARG A 255 13.10 -4.20 -14.08
N MET A 256 13.28 -4.71 -12.86
CA MET A 256 13.35 -3.87 -11.65
C MET A 256 14.52 -2.88 -11.67
N HIS A 257 15.64 -3.25 -12.29
CA HIS A 257 16.79 -2.38 -12.57
C HIS A 257 17.59 -2.96 -13.76
N ASN A 258 18.65 -2.27 -14.21
CA ASN A 258 19.55 -2.80 -15.23
C ASN A 258 20.19 -4.13 -14.78
N GLY A 259 19.91 -5.22 -15.49
CA GLY A 259 20.32 -6.58 -15.12
C GLY A 259 19.54 -7.22 -13.96
N GLY A 260 18.46 -6.59 -13.49
CA GLY A 260 17.60 -7.07 -12.41
C GLY A 260 16.54 -8.08 -12.84
N GLU A 261 15.72 -8.47 -11.86
CA GLU A 261 14.60 -9.41 -12.02
C GLU A 261 13.44 -8.80 -12.83
N ILE A 262 12.57 -9.69 -13.33
CA ILE A 262 11.32 -9.35 -14.03
C ILE A 262 10.18 -9.98 -13.21
N ASP A 263 9.32 -9.17 -12.62
CA ASP A 263 8.04 -9.61 -12.06
C ASP A 263 7.01 -8.47 -12.13
N VAL A 264 5.73 -8.73 -11.81
CA VAL A 264 4.67 -7.71 -11.96
C VAL A 264 4.84 -6.46 -11.08
N ARG A 265 5.74 -6.44 -10.08
CA ARG A 265 6.13 -5.19 -9.38
C ARG A 265 6.79 -4.21 -10.34
N ALA A 266 7.60 -4.70 -11.27
CA ALA A 266 8.28 -3.88 -12.27
C ALA A 266 7.24 -3.20 -13.16
N CYS A 267 6.29 -3.98 -13.68
CA CYS A 267 5.17 -3.51 -14.48
C CYS A 267 4.38 -2.40 -13.76
N TYR A 268 3.97 -2.64 -12.51
CA TYR A 268 3.22 -1.67 -11.72
C TYR A 268 4.04 -0.41 -11.41
N THR A 269 5.27 -0.55 -10.93
CA THR A 269 6.08 0.60 -10.53
C THR A 269 6.53 1.44 -11.72
N ALA A 270 6.72 0.85 -12.91
CA ALA A 270 6.94 1.58 -14.15
C ALA A 270 5.69 2.35 -14.61
N ILE A 271 4.55 1.66 -14.81
CA ILE A 271 3.33 2.28 -15.34
C ILE A 271 2.71 3.26 -14.36
N SER A 272 2.76 3.00 -13.05
CA SER A 272 2.32 3.94 -12.02
C SER A 272 3.10 5.25 -12.07
N VAL A 273 4.41 5.21 -12.35
CA VAL A 273 5.24 6.41 -12.50
C VAL A 273 4.98 7.09 -13.84
N ALA A 274 4.89 6.34 -14.94
CA ALA A 274 4.60 6.87 -16.26
C ALA A 274 3.26 7.62 -16.32
N SER A 275 2.20 7.00 -15.77
CA SER A 275 0.85 7.56 -15.80
C SER A 275 0.72 8.80 -14.90
N ILE A 276 1.23 8.78 -13.67
CA ILE A 276 1.07 9.92 -12.74
C ILE A 276 1.92 11.14 -13.12
N LEU A 277 3.04 10.93 -13.83
CA LEU A 277 3.90 11.99 -14.37
C LEU A 277 3.49 12.44 -15.78
N ASN A 278 2.39 11.92 -16.33
CA ASN A 278 1.92 12.20 -17.69
C ASN A 278 3.03 12.01 -18.74
N VAL A 279 3.66 10.82 -18.72
CA VAL A 279 4.68 10.33 -19.68
C VAL A 279 4.44 8.85 -20.06
N LEU A 280 3.19 8.40 -20.00
CA LEU A 280 2.80 7.07 -20.49
C LEU A 280 2.83 7.06 -22.03
N ASP A 281 3.40 6.01 -22.60
CA ASP A 281 3.76 5.89 -24.01
C ASP A 281 3.46 4.47 -24.52
N ASP A 282 3.14 4.33 -25.82
CA ASP A 282 2.75 3.05 -26.43
C ASP A 282 3.86 1.99 -26.36
N GLU A 283 5.15 2.39 -26.42
CA GLU A 283 6.28 1.48 -26.27
C GLU A 283 6.37 0.91 -24.84
N LEU A 284 5.96 1.68 -23.82
CA LEU A 284 5.86 1.21 -22.44
C LEU A 284 4.72 0.20 -22.23
N VAL A 285 3.65 0.29 -23.01
CA VAL A 285 2.45 -0.56 -22.89
C VAL A 285 2.53 -1.83 -23.77
N THR A 286 3.33 -1.81 -24.84
CA THR A 286 3.45 -2.90 -25.82
C THR A 286 3.69 -4.28 -25.16
N ASP A 287 2.79 -5.23 -25.44
CA ASP A 287 2.71 -6.59 -24.88
C ASP A 287 2.57 -6.72 -23.34
N LEU A 288 2.39 -5.61 -22.61
CA LEU A 288 2.42 -5.63 -21.14
C LEU A 288 1.26 -6.41 -20.52
N GLY A 289 0.01 -6.20 -20.98
CA GLY A 289 -1.12 -6.94 -20.45
C GLY A 289 -1.16 -8.40 -20.89
N ASN A 290 -0.47 -8.76 -21.99
CA ASN A 290 -0.27 -10.15 -22.40
C ASN A 290 0.64 -10.88 -21.39
N TYR A 291 1.71 -10.22 -20.94
CA TYR A 291 2.56 -10.71 -19.85
C TYR A 291 1.78 -10.84 -18.53
N ILE A 292 1.04 -9.81 -18.12
CA ILE A 292 0.30 -9.83 -16.84
C ILE A 292 -0.81 -10.88 -16.84
N LEU A 293 -1.51 -11.09 -17.96
CA LEU A 293 -2.47 -12.19 -18.11
C LEU A 293 -1.80 -13.55 -17.90
N SER A 294 -0.59 -13.77 -18.42
CA SER A 294 0.15 -15.03 -18.19
C SER A 294 0.61 -15.24 -16.75
N CYS A 295 0.51 -14.22 -15.89
CA CYS A 295 0.71 -14.32 -14.45
C CYS A 295 -0.58 -14.62 -13.67
N GLN A 296 -1.78 -14.61 -14.30
CA GLN A 296 -3.01 -15.01 -13.62
C GLN A 296 -3.04 -16.53 -13.43
N THR A 297 -3.41 -16.98 -12.24
CA THR A 297 -3.30 -18.38 -11.80
C THR A 297 -4.66 -19.09 -11.81
N TYR A 298 -4.64 -20.42 -11.61
CA TYR A 298 -5.85 -21.22 -11.36
C TYR A 298 -6.59 -20.84 -10.05
N GLU A 299 -5.95 -20.08 -9.16
CA GLU A 299 -6.53 -19.53 -7.93
C GLU A 299 -7.25 -18.19 -8.19
N GLY A 300 -7.28 -17.72 -9.45
CA GLY A 300 -7.84 -16.46 -9.91
C GLY A 300 -6.97 -15.23 -9.59
N GLY A 301 -6.17 -15.27 -8.52
CA GLY A 301 -5.16 -14.24 -8.22
C GLY A 301 -3.99 -14.24 -9.21
N ILE A 302 -3.20 -13.17 -9.19
CA ILE A 302 -2.03 -12.97 -10.07
C ILE A 302 -0.74 -13.21 -9.27
N ALA A 303 0.18 -13.95 -9.86
CA ALA A 303 1.50 -14.25 -9.32
C ALA A 303 2.55 -13.19 -9.70
N GLY A 304 3.77 -13.32 -9.17
CA GLY A 304 4.89 -12.46 -9.54
C GLY A 304 5.36 -12.68 -10.98
N GLU A 305 5.54 -13.96 -11.32
CA GLU A 305 5.99 -14.48 -12.61
C GLU A 305 5.04 -15.58 -13.09
N PRO A 306 4.95 -15.86 -14.40
CA PRO A 306 4.07 -16.90 -14.95
C PRO A 306 4.30 -18.28 -14.29
N GLY A 307 3.22 -18.89 -13.81
CA GLY A 307 3.26 -20.22 -13.17
C GLY A 307 3.69 -20.23 -11.69
N SER A 308 3.91 -19.07 -11.06
CA SER A 308 4.11 -18.97 -9.60
C SER A 308 2.76 -18.93 -8.83
N GLU A 309 2.83 -18.97 -7.49
CA GLU A 309 1.67 -18.92 -6.57
C GLU A 309 0.95 -17.55 -6.60
N ALA A 310 -0.37 -17.54 -6.42
CA ALA A 310 -1.13 -16.30 -6.32
C ALA A 310 -0.78 -15.52 -5.03
N HIS A 311 -0.53 -14.22 -5.14
CA HIS A 311 -0.13 -13.43 -3.97
C HIS A 311 -0.72 -12.03 -4.00
N GLY A 312 -1.37 -11.61 -2.91
CA GLY A 312 -2.13 -10.35 -2.85
C GLY A 312 -1.35 -9.09 -3.26
N GLY A 313 -0.03 -9.04 -2.97
CA GLY A 313 0.84 -7.94 -3.43
C GLY A 313 1.08 -7.93 -4.94
N TYR A 314 1.24 -9.10 -5.56
CA TYR A 314 1.38 -9.26 -7.00
C TYR A 314 0.03 -9.08 -7.72
N THR A 315 -1.07 -9.59 -7.15
CA THR A 315 -2.44 -9.34 -7.61
C THR A 315 -2.80 -7.84 -7.61
N PHE A 316 -2.38 -7.08 -6.59
CA PHE A 316 -2.53 -5.62 -6.62
C PHE A 316 -1.74 -5.01 -7.77
N CYS A 317 -0.44 -5.34 -7.91
CA CYS A 317 0.41 -4.78 -8.96
C CYS A 317 -0.14 -5.08 -10.36
N GLY A 318 -0.50 -6.34 -10.64
CA GLY A 318 -1.08 -6.77 -11.91
C GLY A 318 -2.40 -6.05 -12.21
N LEU A 319 -3.40 -6.12 -11.31
CA LEU A 319 -4.71 -5.51 -11.53
C LEU A 319 -4.62 -3.99 -11.68
N ALA A 320 -3.84 -3.30 -10.84
CA ALA A 320 -3.66 -1.86 -10.94
C ALA A 320 -2.99 -1.46 -12.26
N THR A 321 -2.01 -2.23 -12.74
CA THR A 321 -1.39 -1.99 -14.05
C THR A 321 -2.39 -2.17 -15.18
N MET A 322 -3.16 -3.26 -15.18
CA MET A 322 -4.15 -3.56 -16.23
C MET A 322 -5.25 -2.49 -16.33
N ILE A 323 -5.64 -1.89 -15.19
CA ILE A 323 -6.56 -0.74 -15.16
C ILE A 323 -5.89 0.52 -15.73
N LEU A 324 -4.63 0.80 -15.36
CA LEU A 324 -3.88 1.96 -15.85
C LEU A 324 -3.60 1.91 -17.36
N ILE A 325 -3.38 0.74 -17.94
CA ILE A 325 -3.17 0.56 -19.40
C ILE A 325 -4.47 0.30 -20.19
N ASN A 326 -5.64 0.27 -19.53
CA ASN A 326 -6.93 -0.02 -20.16
C ASN A 326 -6.99 -1.40 -20.86
N GLU A 327 -6.47 -2.45 -20.21
CA GLU A 327 -6.56 -3.85 -20.66
C GLU A 327 -7.13 -4.80 -19.58
N VAL A 328 -7.86 -4.26 -18.59
CA VAL A 328 -8.45 -5.01 -17.47
C VAL A 328 -9.47 -6.08 -17.90
N ASP A 329 -10.04 -5.94 -19.10
CA ASP A 329 -10.94 -6.89 -19.76
C ASP A 329 -10.27 -8.22 -20.15
N LYS A 330 -8.93 -8.26 -20.24
CA LYS A 330 -8.18 -9.49 -20.54
C LYS A 330 -8.17 -10.50 -19.39
N LEU A 331 -8.37 -10.04 -18.14
CA LEU A 331 -8.32 -10.90 -16.94
C LEU A 331 -9.64 -11.64 -16.70
N ASP A 332 -9.56 -12.83 -16.11
CA ASP A 332 -10.74 -13.46 -15.50
C ASP A 332 -11.09 -12.72 -14.20
N LEU A 333 -11.84 -11.63 -14.32
CA LEU A 333 -12.28 -10.82 -13.19
C LEU A 333 -13.24 -11.56 -12.23
N PRO A 334 -14.18 -12.42 -12.70
CA PRO A 334 -15.00 -13.25 -11.81
C PRO A 334 -14.18 -14.18 -10.88
N SER A 335 -13.01 -14.63 -11.30
CA SER A 335 -12.11 -15.47 -10.47
C SER A 335 -11.33 -14.70 -9.40
N LEU A 336 -11.22 -13.35 -9.47
CA LEU A 336 -10.40 -12.56 -8.56
C LEU A 336 -10.98 -12.52 -7.14
N VAL A 337 -10.45 -13.38 -6.26
CA VAL A 337 -10.85 -13.51 -4.85
C VAL A 337 -9.86 -12.88 -3.86
N GLY A 338 -10.30 -12.72 -2.61
CA GLY A 338 -9.46 -12.30 -1.49
C GLY A 338 -9.33 -10.78 -1.32
N GLY A 339 -8.30 -10.34 -0.61
CA GLY A 339 -8.18 -8.95 -0.12
C GLY A 339 -8.16 -7.87 -1.20
N VAL A 340 -7.85 -8.22 -2.46
CA VAL A 340 -7.89 -7.28 -3.58
C VAL A 340 -9.31 -6.84 -3.93
N LEU A 341 -10.35 -7.58 -3.53
CA LEU A 341 -11.77 -7.17 -3.66
C LEU A 341 -12.04 -5.79 -3.02
N ALA A 342 -11.32 -5.42 -1.95
CA ALA A 342 -11.46 -4.11 -1.30
C ALA A 342 -10.98 -2.95 -2.20
N LEU A 343 -9.94 -3.20 -3.01
CA LEU A 343 -9.41 -2.23 -3.97
C LEU A 343 -10.23 -2.27 -5.27
N ALA A 344 -10.55 -3.48 -5.76
CA ALA A 344 -11.42 -3.68 -6.91
C ALA A 344 -12.77 -2.97 -6.73
N GLN A 345 -13.39 -3.01 -5.53
CA GLN A 345 -14.63 -2.29 -5.26
C GLN A 345 -14.52 -0.77 -5.49
N ARG A 346 -13.45 -0.14 -4.97
CA ARG A 346 -13.20 1.30 -5.19
C ARG A 346 -12.82 1.62 -6.65
N LEU A 347 -12.47 0.60 -7.44
CA LEU A 347 -12.13 0.69 -8.85
C LEU A 347 -13.26 0.24 -9.78
N LEU A 348 -14.34 -0.36 -9.27
CA LEU A 348 -15.47 -0.85 -10.07
C LEU A 348 -16.03 0.20 -11.04
N PRO A 349 -16.21 1.49 -10.68
CA PRO A 349 -16.69 2.50 -11.64
C PRO A 349 -15.74 2.70 -12.83
N ILE A 350 -14.43 2.54 -12.62
CA ILE A 350 -13.42 2.60 -13.68
C ILE A 350 -13.49 1.31 -14.51
N VAL A 351 -13.42 0.15 -13.86
CA VAL A 351 -13.45 -1.17 -14.51
C VAL A 351 -14.72 -1.36 -15.36
N HIS A 352 -15.90 -1.01 -14.84
CA HIS A 352 -17.15 -1.04 -15.61
C HIS A 352 -17.10 -0.16 -16.85
N LYS A 353 -16.60 1.07 -16.73
CA LYS A 353 -16.45 1.99 -17.88
C LYS A 353 -15.47 1.45 -18.93
N GLN A 354 -14.41 0.76 -18.51
CA GLN A 354 -13.43 0.14 -19.41
C GLN A 354 -13.99 -1.11 -20.10
N LEU A 355 -14.78 -1.92 -19.39
CA LEU A 355 -15.51 -3.04 -19.99
C LEU A 355 -16.56 -2.54 -20.99
N GLU A 356 -17.35 -1.52 -20.63
CA GLU A 356 -18.36 -0.92 -21.52
C GLU A 356 -17.75 -0.34 -22.81
N SER A 357 -16.62 0.35 -22.73
CA SER A 357 -15.94 0.87 -23.94
C SER A 357 -15.38 -0.26 -24.81
N SER A 358 -14.84 -1.33 -24.22
CA SER A 358 -14.38 -2.53 -24.94
C SER A 358 -15.53 -3.31 -25.60
N PHE A 359 -16.71 -3.38 -24.97
CA PHE A 359 -17.90 -3.92 -25.62
C PHE A 359 -18.37 -3.04 -26.80
N ILE A 360 -18.33 -1.71 -26.67
CA ILE A 360 -18.74 -0.79 -27.74
C ILE A 360 -17.78 -0.84 -28.93
N SER A 361 -16.46 -0.94 -28.71
CA SER A 361 -15.49 -1.11 -29.80
C SER A 361 -15.62 -2.49 -30.47
N GLY A 362 -15.81 -3.55 -29.69
CA GLY A 362 -16.10 -4.90 -30.20
C GLY A 362 -17.38 -4.97 -31.06
N VAL A 363 -18.40 -4.17 -30.73
CA VAL A 363 -19.64 -4.06 -31.52
C VAL A 363 -19.44 -3.38 -32.88
N GLN A 364 -18.36 -2.63 -33.11
CA GLN A 364 -17.98 -2.19 -34.46
C GLN A 364 -17.27 -3.28 -35.28
N ALA A 365 -16.78 -4.35 -34.64
CA ALA A 365 -16.08 -5.47 -35.30
C ALA A 365 -16.98 -6.70 -35.57
N SER A 366 -18.18 -6.79 -34.98
CA SER A 366 -19.08 -7.95 -35.11
C SER A 366 -20.51 -7.56 -35.52
N ALA A 367 -20.74 -7.46 -36.82
CA ALA A 367 -22.04 -7.12 -37.39
C ALA A 367 -22.99 -8.33 -37.61
N GLU A 368 -22.73 -9.49 -37.00
CA GLU A 368 -23.43 -10.75 -37.35
C GLU A 368 -23.95 -11.59 -36.17
N CYS A 369 -24.45 -10.94 -35.10
CA CYS A 369 -25.24 -11.63 -34.07
C CYS A 369 -26.44 -10.80 -33.57
N LYS A 370 -27.54 -10.77 -34.37
CA LYS A 370 -28.82 -10.09 -34.03
C LYS A 370 -30.08 -10.92 -34.29
N LYS A 371 -30.13 -12.12 -33.69
CA LYS A 371 -31.34 -12.92 -33.37
C LYS A 371 -30.98 -13.68 -32.08
N SER A 372 -31.76 -13.75 -31.01
CA SER A 372 -33.13 -13.31 -30.67
C SER A 372 -33.07 -12.84 -29.17
N CYS A 373 -34.00 -12.14 -28.52
CA CYS A 373 -35.47 -12.13 -28.61
C CYS A 373 -36.08 -10.78 -28.22
N ASN A 374 -37.28 -10.50 -28.74
CA ASN A 374 -38.25 -9.63 -28.08
C ASN A 374 -39.10 -10.48 -27.12
N PHE A 375 -39.61 -9.91 -26.02
CA PHE A 375 -41.07 -9.67 -25.87
C PHE A 375 -41.37 -8.72 -24.69
N THR A 376 -42.64 -8.36 -24.52
CA THR A 376 -43.13 -7.20 -23.77
C THR A 376 -43.55 -7.50 -22.33
N ALA A 377 -43.62 -6.45 -21.50
CA ALA A 377 -44.11 -6.50 -20.12
C ALA A 377 -45.62 -6.77 -20.02
N GLY A 378 -46.06 -7.21 -18.83
CA GLY A 378 -47.45 -7.33 -18.40
C GLY A 378 -47.51 -7.25 -16.86
N GLU A 379 -48.38 -6.38 -16.33
CA GLU A 379 -48.29 -5.84 -14.96
C GLU A 379 -49.18 -6.56 -13.92
N THR A 380 -49.00 -6.15 -12.65
CA THR A 380 -49.97 -6.21 -11.53
C THR A 380 -50.37 -7.57 -10.93
N GLY A 381 -50.78 -7.52 -9.65
CA GLY A 381 -51.54 -8.59 -8.99
C GLY A 381 -51.20 -8.73 -7.50
N GLN A 382 -52.13 -8.35 -6.62
CA GLN A 382 -51.98 -8.51 -5.16
C GLN A 382 -52.45 -9.88 -4.67
N ASP A 383 -52.01 -10.18 -3.44
CA ASP A 383 -52.80 -10.81 -2.35
C ASP A 383 -52.96 -12.33 -2.19
N GLU A 384 -53.15 -12.64 -0.91
CA GLU A 384 -53.73 -13.83 -0.27
C GLU A 384 -52.99 -15.19 -0.21
N ASN A 385 -53.56 -16.04 0.65
CA ASN A 385 -52.94 -17.20 1.29
C ASN A 385 -53.32 -18.52 0.60
N LEU A 386 -52.69 -19.60 1.10
CA LEU A 386 -53.25 -20.96 1.12
C LEU A 386 -53.34 -21.69 -0.24
N CYS A 387 -52.49 -22.70 -0.43
CA CYS A 387 -52.97 -24.08 -0.33
C CYS A 387 -51.83 -25.12 -0.32
N ARG A 388 -52.22 -26.38 -0.16
CA ARG A 388 -51.37 -27.50 0.25
C ARG A 388 -51.49 -28.65 -0.76
N ALA A 389 -50.34 -29.23 -1.15
CA ALA A 389 -50.16 -30.57 -1.72
C ALA A 389 -50.95 -30.99 -3.00
N GLY A 390 -50.22 -31.45 -4.01
CA GLY A 390 -50.72 -32.25 -5.13
C GLY A 390 -49.58 -33.08 -5.72
N THR A 391 -49.72 -34.41 -5.77
CA THR A 391 -48.62 -35.35 -6.09
C THR A 391 -48.77 -36.02 -7.45
N SER A 392 -47.73 -36.00 -8.28
CA SER A 392 -47.44 -37.08 -9.24
C SER A 392 -45.96 -37.09 -9.68
N HIS A 393 -45.39 -38.29 -9.74
CA HIS A 393 -44.12 -38.69 -10.36
C HIS A 393 -44.42 -39.34 -11.75
N PRO A 394 -43.46 -39.70 -12.64
CA PRO A 394 -42.06 -40.05 -12.33
C PRO A 394 -40.97 -39.65 -13.39
N ASP A 395 -39.73 -40.11 -13.14
CA ASP A 395 -38.66 -40.50 -14.10
C ASP A 395 -38.19 -39.49 -15.19
N ASN A 396 -36.93 -39.08 -15.36
CA ASN A 396 -35.62 -39.66 -15.01
C ASN A 396 -34.45 -38.67 -15.37
N GLU A 397 -33.23 -38.99 -14.91
CA GLU A 397 -31.89 -38.47 -15.28
C GLU A 397 -31.51 -36.99 -15.07
N GLY A 398 -30.38 -36.80 -14.36
CA GLY A 398 -29.40 -35.77 -14.73
C GLY A 398 -29.35 -34.48 -13.91
N GLU A 399 -29.12 -34.55 -12.59
CA GLU A 399 -28.68 -33.36 -11.85
C GLU A 399 -27.34 -32.82 -12.41
N LYS A 400 -27.37 -31.62 -13.00
CA LYS A 400 -26.18 -30.78 -13.19
C LYS A 400 -26.37 -29.42 -12.53
N LEU A 401 -25.66 -29.25 -11.42
CA LEU A 401 -25.63 -28.08 -10.57
C LEU A 401 -24.89 -26.92 -11.27
N SER A 402 -25.57 -26.15 -12.11
CA SER A 402 -24.99 -24.96 -12.76
C SER A 402 -26.02 -23.94 -13.23
N ASP A 403 -26.76 -23.33 -12.30
CA ASP A 403 -27.41 -22.03 -12.53
C ASP A 403 -27.37 -21.16 -11.26
N PHE A 404 -26.21 -20.54 -11.04
CA PHE A 404 -26.01 -19.51 -10.03
C PHE A 404 -25.05 -18.45 -10.58
N GLY A 405 -25.60 -17.32 -11.01
CA GLY A 405 -24.83 -16.12 -11.36
C GLY A 405 -24.91 -15.71 -12.82
N PHE A 406 -25.91 -14.87 -13.14
CA PHE A 406 -25.69 -13.60 -13.89
C PHE A 406 -26.89 -12.64 -13.85
N SER A 407 -28.06 -13.07 -13.32
CA SER A 407 -29.29 -12.27 -13.22
C SER A 407 -29.25 -11.19 -12.11
N SER A 408 -28.34 -10.22 -12.20
CA SER A 408 -28.31 -9.04 -11.30
C SER A 408 -27.85 -7.74 -11.95
N ILE A 409 -27.40 -7.77 -13.20
CA ILE A 409 -26.81 -6.63 -13.94
C ILE A 409 -27.83 -5.52 -14.29
N GLY A 410 -29.11 -5.69 -13.91
CA GLY A 410 -30.16 -4.66 -14.01
C GLY A 410 -30.39 -3.83 -12.74
N ARG A 411 -29.75 -4.14 -11.60
CA ARG A 411 -29.76 -3.27 -10.41
C ARG A 411 -28.42 -2.57 -10.28
N GLN A 412 -28.44 -1.23 -10.29
CA GLN A 412 -27.46 -0.47 -9.50
C GLN A 412 -27.72 -0.83 -8.03
N THR A 413 -27.01 -1.84 -7.53
CA THR A 413 -27.32 -2.44 -6.24
C THR A 413 -26.95 -1.53 -5.08
N GLU A 414 -27.77 -1.57 -4.04
CA GLU A 414 -27.46 -1.13 -2.67
C GLU A 414 -26.43 -2.07 -2.02
N CYS A 415 -25.39 -2.43 -2.76
CA CYS A 415 -24.37 -3.37 -2.32
C CYS A 415 -23.50 -2.67 -1.27
N GLY A 416 -23.37 -3.31 -0.10
CA GLY A 416 -22.35 -2.94 0.88
C GLY A 416 -20.94 -3.30 0.38
N PRO A 417 -19.92 -3.08 1.21
CA PRO A 417 -18.55 -3.38 0.84
C PRO A 417 -18.35 -4.87 0.55
N LEU A 418 -17.53 -5.17 -0.45
CA LEU A 418 -17.21 -6.55 -0.87
C LEU A 418 -16.32 -7.29 0.15
N PHE A 419 -16.11 -6.70 1.33
CA PHE A 419 -15.31 -7.19 2.43
C PHE A 419 -15.85 -6.61 3.75
N HIS A 420 -15.59 -7.29 4.87
CA HIS A 420 -15.99 -6.79 6.20
C HIS A 420 -15.11 -5.62 6.66
N SER A 421 -15.35 -4.42 6.11
CA SER A 421 -14.50 -3.24 6.34
C SER A 421 -14.36 -2.86 7.80
N ILE A 422 -15.44 -2.90 8.60
CA ILE A 422 -15.38 -2.65 10.06
C ILE A 422 -14.52 -3.71 10.79
N ALA A 423 -14.50 -4.97 10.35
CA ALA A 423 -13.64 -6.00 10.95
C ALA A 423 -12.16 -5.77 10.61
N LEU A 424 -11.84 -5.27 9.42
CA LEU A 424 -10.49 -4.85 9.07
C LEU A 424 -10.03 -3.65 9.93
N GLN A 425 -10.88 -2.65 10.14
CA GLN A 425 -10.60 -1.55 11.07
C GLN A 425 -10.36 -2.08 12.49
N GLN A 426 -11.19 -3.01 12.97
CA GLN A 426 -11.06 -3.60 14.30
C GLN A 426 -9.74 -4.37 14.46
N TYR A 427 -9.31 -5.13 13.43
CA TYR A 427 -8.00 -5.79 13.45
C TYR A 427 -6.85 -4.78 13.48
N ILE A 428 -6.85 -3.78 12.61
CA ILE A 428 -5.77 -2.77 12.53
C ILE A 428 -5.64 -2.03 13.86
N LEU A 429 -6.76 -1.57 14.43
CA LEU A 429 -6.79 -0.78 15.65
C LEU A 429 -6.46 -1.59 16.91
N LEU A 430 -6.93 -2.85 17.03
CA LEU A 430 -6.67 -3.68 18.22
C LEU A 430 -5.37 -4.49 18.15
N CYS A 431 -4.96 -4.97 16.98
CA CYS A 431 -3.87 -5.94 16.82
C CYS A 431 -2.59 -5.34 16.25
N SER A 432 -2.69 -4.38 15.32
CA SER A 432 -1.53 -3.81 14.61
C SER A 432 -1.01 -2.50 15.20
N GLN A 433 -1.79 -1.74 15.98
CA GLN A 433 -1.27 -0.56 16.72
C GLN A 433 -0.22 -0.95 17.78
N VAL A 434 0.74 -0.05 18.02
CA VAL A 434 1.73 -0.13 19.11
C VAL A 434 1.68 1.15 19.94
N LEU A 435 1.69 1.01 21.28
CA LEU A 435 1.43 2.10 22.24
C LEU A 435 2.42 3.26 22.16
N GLU A 436 3.68 2.96 21.85
CA GLU A 436 4.75 3.94 21.67
C GLU A 436 4.73 4.59 20.27
N GLY A 437 3.73 4.29 19.43
CA GLY A 437 3.57 4.74 18.05
C GLY A 437 3.89 3.70 16.98
N GLY A 438 3.51 3.97 15.73
CA GLY A 438 3.68 3.04 14.60
C GLY A 438 2.74 1.83 14.62
N PHE A 439 2.86 0.98 13.60
CA PHE A 439 2.12 -0.27 13.45
C PHE A 439 3.05 -1.45 13.13
N ARG A 440 2.52 -2.68 13.28
CA ARG A 440 3.19 -3.97 13.01
C ARG A 440 2.30 -4.89 12.18
N ASP A 441 2.93 -5.88 11.54
CA ASP A 441 2.31 -7.06 10.90
C ASP A 441 1.14 -7.64 11.73
N LYS A 442 1.46 -8.26 12.87
CA LYS A 442 0.52 -8.97 13.76
C LYS A 442 1.03 -8.90 15.21
N PRO A 443 0.25 -9.37 16.22
CA PRO A 443 0.74 -9.54 17.59
C PRO A 443 2.07 -10.31 17.67
N GLY A 444 2.84 -10.05 18.73
CA GLY A 444 4.19 -10.60 18.89
C GLY A 444 5.28 -10.02 17.96
N LYS A 445 4.93 -9.28 16.89
CA LYS A 445 5.89 -8.64 15.98
C LYS A 445 6.29 -7.23 16.42
N GLN A 446 7.44 -6.78 15.92
CA GLN A 446 7.92 -5.41 16.07
C GLN A 446 7.19 -4.46 15.11
N ARG A 447 7.18 -3.17 15.45
CA ARG A 447 6.71 -2.10 14.55
C ARG A 447 7.77 -1.70 13.54
N ASP A 448 7.34 -1.21 12.39
CA ASP A 448 8.19 -0.61 11.37
C ASP A 448 7.40 0.39 10.49
N PHE A 449 8.09 1.07 9.58
CA PHE A 449 7.48 2.10 8.73
C PHE A 449 6.63 1.52 7.59
N TYR A 450 7.00 0.34 7.05
CA TYR A 450 6.23 -0.34 6.01
C TYR A 450 4.83 -0.70 6.52
N HIS A 451 4.74 -1.40 7.65
CA HIS A 451 3.47 -1.74 8.27
C HIS A 451 2.71 -0.50 8.76
N SER A 452 3.41 0.55 9.22
CA SER A 452 2.76 1.83 9.54
C SER A 452 2.06 2.45 8.33
N CYS A 453 2.72 2.45 7.16
CA CYS A 453 2.13 2.92 5.91
C CYS A 453 0.92 2.06 5.50
N TYR A 454 1.11 0.76 5.30
CA TYR A 454 0.05 -0.07 4.72
C TYR A 454 -1.11 -0.38 5.68
N CYS A 455 -0.90 -0.34 7.00
CA CYS A 455 -2.02 -0.35 7.96
C CYS A 455 -2.87 0.92 7.87
N LEU A 456 -2.25 2.10 7.75
CA LEU A 456 -2.99 3.37 7.60
C LEU A 456 -3.67 3.44 6.22
N SER A 457 -3.03 2.98 5.14
CA SER A 457 -3.68 2.85 3.84
C SER A 457 -4.89 1.91 3.87
N GLY A 458 -4.77 0.73 4.48
CA GLY A 458 -5.87 -0.22 4.63
C GLY A 458 -7.00 0.31 5.52
N LEU A 459 -6.66 1.04 6.59
CA LEU A 459 -7.62 1.74 7.43
C LEU A 459 -8.41 2.78 6.63
N SER A 460 -7.74 3.64 5.84
CA SER A 460 -8.39 4.61 4.95
C SER A 460 -9.30 3.93 3.93
N VAL A 461 -8.80 2.95 3.15
CA VAL A 461 -9.61 2.20 2.17
C VAL A 461 -10.85 1.55 2.81
N SER A 462 -10.72 1.06 4.05
CA SER A 462 -11.86 0.49 4.78
C SER A 462 -12.87 1.52 5.28
N GLN A 463 -12.45 2.74 5.64
CA GLN A 463 -13.34 3.83 6.05
C GLN A 463 -14.14 4.37 4.85
N TYR A 464 -13.49 4.53 3.70
CA TYR A 464 -14.12 4.99 2.44
C TYR A 464 -14.80 3.87 1.64
N SER A 465 -14.89 2.64 2.18
CA SER A 465 -15.47 1.46 1.50
C SER A 465 -16.98 1.54 1.18
N TRP A 466 -17.68 2.54 1.73
CA TRP A 466 -19.09 2.84 1.45
C TRP A 466 -19.29 4.15 0.66
N SER A 467 -18.24 4.94 0.41
CA SER A 467 -18.35 6.24 -0.27
C SER A 467 -18.61 6.04 -1.76
N LYS A 468 -19.72 6.60 -2.25
CA LYS A 468 -20.12 6.54 -3.67
C LYS A 468 -19.30 7.48 -4.53
N ASP A 469 -19.08 8.69 -4.04
CA ASP A 469 -18.43 9.79 -4.76
C ASP A 469 -17.05 10.09 -4.17
N ASP A 470 -16.09 10.42 -5.04
CA ASP A 470 -14.72 10.72 -4.64
C ASP A 470 -14.62 12.11 -4.00
N GLY A 471 -14.31 12.11 -2.70
CA GLY A 471 -14.12 13.32 -1.90
C GLY A 471 -15.21 13.57 -0.85
N GLU A 472 -16.34 12.85 -0.87
CA GLU A 472 -17.30 12.93 0.23
C GLU A 472 -16.77 12.21 1.50
N PRO A 473 -16.93 12.83 2.69
CA PRO A 473 -16.56 12.19 3.95
C PRO A 473 -17.48 10.97 4.22
N PRO A 474 -16.94 9.86 4.74
CA PRO A 474 -17.72 8.65 4.94
C PRO A 474 -18.73 8.83 6.08
N LEU A 475 -19.82 8.06 6.06
CA LEU A 475 -20.78 8.03 7.14
C LEU A 475 -20.09 7.67 8.48
N THR A 476 -20.58 8.25 9.58
CA THR A 476 -20.01 7.96 10.92
C THR A 476 -20.10 6.48 11.31
N SER A 477 -21.03 5.73 10.72
CA SER A 477 -21.15 4.27 10.86
C SER A 477 -20.09 3.46 10.09
N ALA A 478 -19.38 4.07 9.13
CA ALA A 478 -18.28 3.47 8.39
C ALA A 478 -16.90 3.70 9.05
N VAL A 479 -16.83 4.50 10.12
CA VAL A 479 -15.62 4.74 10.91
C VAL A 479 -15.75 4.05 12.27
N LEU A 480 -14.93 3.04 12.53
CA LEU A 480 -14.93 2.36 13.83
C LEU A 480 -14.26 3.24 14.90
N GLY A 481 -14.91 3.37 16.06
CA GLY A 481 -14.41 4.15 17.19
C GLY A 481 -14.89 5.61 17.17
N PRO A 482 -14.18 6.56 17.80
CA PRO A 482 -14.50 7.98 17.66
C PRO A 482 -14.22 8.45 16.23
N TYR A 483 -15.01 9.40 15.71
CA TYR A 483 -14.86 9.90 14.33
C TYR A 483 -13.50 10.61 14.08
N THR A 484 -12.78 10.97 15.15
CA THR A 484 -11.36 11.39 15.11
C THR A 484 -10.39 10.30 14.65
N ASN A 485 -10.86 9.06 14.40
CA ASN A 485 -10.12 8.00 13.73
C ASN A 485 -10.08 8.12 12.20
N LEU A 486 -10.88 9.02 11.60
CA LEU A 486 -10.92 9.21 10.15
C LEU A 486 -9.53 9.62 9.61
N LEU A 487 -9.10 8.95 8.55
CA LEU A 487 -7.90 9.28 7.76
C LEU A 487 -8.29 10.04 6.49
N GLU A 488 -7.31 10.67 5.85
CA GLU A 488 -7.48 11.17 4.48
C GLU A 488 -7.78 10.02 3.49
N PRO A 489 -8.57 10.25 2.43
CA PRO A 489 -8.85 9.24 1.42
C PRO A 489 -7.60 8.91 0.58
N VAL A 490 -7.36 7.62 0.34
CA VAL A 490 -6.29 7.12 -0.55
C VAL A 490 -6.81 6.95 -1.98
N HIS A 491 -6.01 7.33 -2.98
CA HIS A 491 -6.26 6.93 -4.37
C HIS A 491 -5.87 5.44 -4.57
N PRO A 492 -6.82 4.55 -4.91
CA PRO A 492 -6.62 3.09 -4.87
C PRO A 492 -5.50 2.57 -5.79
N LEU A 493 -5.30 3.15 -6.99
CA LEU A 493 -4.23 2.72 -7.91
C LEU A 493 -2.81 3.14 -7.48
N TYR A 494 -2.66 4.27 -6.79
CA TYR A 494 -1.36 4.93 -6.59
C TYR A 494 -0.85 4.85 -5.14
N ASN A 495 -1.73 4.54 -4.19
CA ASN A 495 -1.48 4.64 -2.75
C ASN A 495 -0.83 5.98 -2.33
N VAL A 496 -1.40 7.08 -2.80
CA VAL A 496 -1.14 8.44 -2.29
C VAL A 496 -2.47 9.05 -1.85
N VAL A 497 -2.43 10.09 -1.01
CA VAL A 497 -3.65 10.80 -0.60
C VAL A 497 -4.33 11.45 -1.81
N LEU A 498 -5.65 11.30 -1.93
CA LEU A 498 -6.43 11.60 -3.13
C LEU A 498 -6.30 13.07 -3.59
N HIS A 499 -6.27 14.02 -2.66
CA HIS A 499 -6.08 15.44 -3.00
C HIS A 499 -4.66 15.74 -3.51
N LYS A 500 -3.65 14.95 -3.11
CA LYS A 500 -2.26 15.05 -3.61
C LYS A 500 -2.12 14.45 -5.01
N TYR A 501 -2.85 13.37 -5.29
CA TYR A 501 -2.98 12.82 -6.64
C TYR A 501 -3.52 13.86 -7.62
N TYR A 502 -4.71 14.42 -7.37
CA TYR A 502 -5.33 15.38 -8.30
C TYR A 502 -4.45 16.62 -8.55
N LYS A 503 -3.86 17.19 -7.49
CA LYS A 503 -2.94 18.34 -7.63
C LYS A 503 -1.73 18.01 -8.51
N SER A 504 -1.16 16.81 -8.37
CA SER A 504 0.02 16.41 -9.14
C SER A 504 -0.34 16.07 -10.59
N HIS A 505 -1.49 15.43 -10.81
CA HIS A 505 -2.03 15.21 -12.15
C HIS A 505 -2.32 16.53 -12.88
N GLU A 506 -2.92 17.52 -12.21
CA GLU A 506 -3.11 18.88 -12.75
C GLU A 506 -1.77 19.51 -13.15
N PHE A 507 -0.78 19.49 -12.25
CA PHE A 507 0.55 20.03 -12.50
C PHE A 507 1.22 19.39 -13.73
N PHE A 508 1.30 18.05 -13.81
CA PHE A 508 1.91 17.34 -14.93
C PHE A 508 1.04 17.30 -16.21
N SER A 509 -0.22 17.74 -16.14
CA SER A 509 -1.07 18.00 -17.33
C SER A 509 -0.88 19.41 -17.92
N THR A 510 -0.20 20.31 -17.20
CA THR A 510 0.03 21.71 -17.61
C THR A 510 1.47 22.03 -18.04
N LEU A 511 2.33 21.00 -18.08
CA LEU A 511 3.74 21.04 -18.50
C LEU A 511 3.98 20.20 -19.75
#